data_AF-A0A3M2SYS2-F1
#
_entry.id   AF-A0A3M2SYS2-F1
#
_cell.length_a   1.000
_cell.length_b   1.000
_cell.length_c   1.000
_cell.angle_alpha   90.00
_cell.angle_beta   90.00
_cell.angle_gamma   90.00
#
_symmetry.space_group_name_H-M   'P 1'
#
loop_
_entity.id
_entity.type
_entity.pdbx_description
1 polymer ?
#
loop_
_entity_poly.entity_id
_entity_poly.type
_entity_poly.pdbx_seq_one_letter_code
_entity_poly.pdbx_strand_id
1 'polypeptide(L)'
;MVIGTARSVKHLNVSADRLCRWMRSSWKLTPYADGLLGRSELKIKLRRKARRARAATQAGAILEEKDDGITTGWICVNAGVVQEDPNQPTLKEQGIEGFGSISRGVRVVAQIFTDEKRADVNLEGLWEKRLEQSEREKQRLLDDDSEAPAEEVRDPAVENRPTSDHVFGHFPRPRTNLLFEQRRGLHHRRRVKIPPNEDVEHKLSVFFDDQSSGPEARKGLTASGATMTYLFDYLSSLPDERVRSELGTGPEDSESTLFLRIFRQRQSEICQQDAALAQVLLLCTAITRKHPSYPKQNLWTEFVDYARCGYVVFDDMGLLIISALLTERPVEAAVDGYAIPASDIELALRVCEQLSIQGTDLLNMKVFNMLYNAARHASPSSVGTQDRGTGARNEALVRIPRVVEAFEIPFDPEESRIFMWSLFEEKDYTGFWELWRRLPLNDSPRTTTDYEQLFQRHAELGDGRRAKECVATWLPMMKEENPPVPEHWAIMQHVQACNALRDVQGDQMASLQRRLTDEELDPWL
;
A
#
# COMPACT_ATOMS: atom_id res chain seq x y z
N MET A 1 -12.36 -2.28 -33.03
CA MET A 1 -11.92 -0.87 -32.88
C MET A 1 -11.95 -0.22 -34.26
N VAL A 2 -12.45 1.01 -34.39
CA VAL A 2 -12.46 1.76 -35.66
C VAL A 2 -11.43 2.88 -35.55
N ILE A 3 -10.50 2.96 -36.49
CA ILE A 3 -9.46 3.99 -36.50
C ILE A 3 -9.69 4.93 -37.67
N GLY A 4 -9.71 6.23 -37.39
CA GLY A 4 -9.95 7.28 -38.37
C GLY A 4 -8.88 8.35 -38.35
N THR A 5 -8.57 8.93 -39.51
CA THR A 5 -7.66 10.06 -39.66
C THR A 5 -8.41 11.35 -39.93
N ALA A 6 -8.04 12.40 -39.21
CA ALA A 6 -8.55 13.75 -39.38
C ALA A 6 -7.47 14.64 -40.04
N ARG A 7 -7.92 15.50 -40.97
CA ARG A 7 -7.05 16.44 -41.70
C ARG A 7 -6.37 17.49 -40.81
N SER A 8 -6.95 17.82 -39.66
CA SER A 8 -6.42 18.82 -38.73
C SER A 8 -7.03 18.65 -37.34
N VAL A 9 -6.42 19.26 -36.31
CA VAL A 9 -6.94 19.27 -34.92
C VAL A 9 -8.35 19.87 -34.83
N LYS A 10 -8.66 20.90 -35.63
CA LYS A 10 -10.00 21.47 -35.69
C LYS A 10 -11.00 20.50 -36.32
N HIS A 11 -10.59 19.83 -37.40
CA HIS A 11 -11.41 18.81 -38.04
C HIS A 11 -11.68 17.64 -37.08
N LEU A 12 -10.67 17.21 -36.31
CA LEU A 12 -10.78 16.18 -35.29
C LEU A 12 -11.85 16.51 -34.25
N ASN A 13 -11.77 17.68 -33.61
CA ASN A 13 -12.74 18.12 -32.60
C ASN A 13 -14.18 18.18 -33.14
N VAL A 14 -14.37 18.78 -34.33
CA VAL A 14 -15.70 18.89 -34.94
C VAL A 14 -16.25 17.51 -35.33
N SER A 15 -15.41 16.63 -35.85
CA SER A 15 -15.81 15.30 -36.29
C SER A 15 -16.19 14.41 -35.10
N ALA A 16 -15.41 14.44 -34.02
CA ALA A 16 -15.70 13.71 -32.79
C ALA A 16 -17.00 14.18 -32.14
N ASP A 17 -17.19 15.50 -32.00
CA ASP A 17 -18.43 16.07 -31.45
C ASP A 17 -19.66 15.74 -32.31
N ARG A 18 -19.52 15.79 -33.64
CA ARG A 18 -20.58 15.37 -34.58
C ARG A 18 -20.89 13.89 -34.45
N LEU A 19 -19.88 13.03 -34.32
CA LEU A 19 -20.03 11.59 -34.12
C LEU A 19 -20.77 11.29 -32.81
N CYS A 20 -20.40 11.93 -31.71
CA CYS A 20 -21.08 11.78 -30.43
C CYS A 20 -22.55 12.23 -30.48
N ARG A 21 -22.86 13.32 -31.20
CA ARG A 21 -24.25 13.76 -31.40
C ARG A 21 -25.04 12.80 -32.29
N TRP A 22 -24.40 12.28 -33.34
CA TRP A 22 -25.02 11.31 -34.24
C TRP A 22 -25.36 10.00 -33.54
N MET A 23 -24.45 9.47 -32.72
CA MET A 23 -24.71 8.28 -31.91
C MET A 23 -25.82 8.47 -30.88
N ARG A 24 -25.87 9.65 -30.22
CA ARG A 24 -26.95 10.00 -29.28
C ARG A 24 -28.33 10.12 -29.95
N SER A 25 -28.38 10.69 -31.15
CA SER A 25 -29.65 10.94 -31.85
C SER A 25 -30.17 9.71 -32.61
N SER A 26 -29.28 8.99 -33.29
CA SER A 26 -29.67 7.86 -34.14
C SER A 26 -29.87 6.57 -33.35
N TRP A 27 -28.97 6.30 -32.39
CA TRP A 27 -28.90 5.02 -31.69
C TRP A 27 -29.21 5.12 -30.19
N LYS A 28 -29.52 6.32 -29.69
CA LYS A 28 -29.76 6.60 -28.25
C LYS A 28 -28.66 6.09 -27.32
N LEU A 29 -27.44 5.93 -27.84
CA LEU A 29 -26.28 5.53 -27.06
C LEU A 29 -25.75 6.73 -26.25
N THR A 30 -25.04 6.45 -25.17
CA THR A 30 -24.32 7.46 -24.35
C THR A 30 -22.82 7.38 -24.63
N PRO A 31 -22.34 7.87 -25.78
CA PRO A 31 -20.93 7.77 -26.10
C PRO A 31 -20.10 8.70 -25.21
N TYR A 32 -18.96 8.20 -24.77
CA TYR A 32 -17.97 8.95 -24.02
C TYR A 32 -16.78 9.29 -24.94
N ALA A 33 -16.48 10.58 -25.10
CA ALA A 33 -15.36 11.05 -25.92
C ALA A 33 -14.23 11.56 -25.04
N ASP A 34 -13.20 10.74 -24.91
CA ASP A 34 -11.98 11.10 -24.21
C ASP A 34 -11.09 11.96 -25.11
N GLY A 35 -10.62 13.10 -24.59
CA GLY A 35 -9.89 14.11 -25.35
C GLY A 35 -10.76 15.18 -26.03
N LEU A 36 -12.10 15.08 -25.97
CA LEU A 36 -13.00 16.13 -26.45
C LEU A 36 -13.33 17.11 -25.32
N LEU A 37 -12.86 18.35 -25.42
CA LEU A 37 -13.06 19.35 -24.37
C LEU A 37 -14.48 19.94 -24.40
N GLY A 38 -15.14 19.98 -23.25
CA GLY A 38 -16.49 20.57 -23.12
C GLY A 38 -16.51 22.08 -23.37
N ARG A 39 -17.67 22.65 -23.74
CA ARG A 39 -17.81 24.10 -23.97
C ARG A 39 -17.47 24.94 -22.73
N SER A 40 -17.87 24.47 -21.55
CA SER A 40 -17.59 25.11 -20.25
C SER A 40 -16.12 24.98 -19.88
N GLU A 41 -15.53 23.80 -20.08
CA GLU A 41 -14.14 23.51 -19.80
C GLU A 41 -13.20 24.34 -20.68
N LEU A 42 -13.49 24.43 -21.99
CA LEU A 42 -12.76 25.29 -22.91
C LEU A 42 -12.81 26.76 -22.47
N LYS A 43 -14.00 27.24 -22.07
CA LYS A 43 -14.17 28.61 -21.57
C LYS A 43 -13.35 28.85 -20.30
N ILE A 44 -13.27 27.88 -19.39
CA ILE A 44 -12.47 27.98 -18.16
C ILE A 44 -10.97 27.97 -18.48
N LYS A 45 -10.50 27.06 -19.34
CA LYS A 45 -9.08 27.00 -19.75
C LYS A 45 -8.65 28.28 -20.46
N LEU A 46 -9.45 28.79 -21.40
CA LEU A 46 -9.19 30.08 -22.07
C LEU A 46 -9.15 31.26 -21.10
N ARG A 47 -10.06 31.30 -20.11
CA ARG A 47 -10.05 32.34 -19.06
C ARG A 47 -8.78 32.27 -18.22
N ARG A 48 -8.33 31.08 -17.84
CA ARG A 48 -7.08 30.89 -17.07
C ARG A 48 -5.86 31.31 -17.89
N LYS A 49 -5.80 30.90 -19.16
CA LYS A 49 -4.73 31.31 -20.09
C LYS A 49 -4.69 32.83 -20.26
N ALA A 50 -5.84 33.47 -20.48
CA ALA A 50 -5.93 34.93 -20.62
C ALA A 50 -5.51 35.67 -19.33
N ARG A 51 -5.88 35.17 -18.14
CA ARG A 51 -5.41 35.73 -16.86
C ARG A 51 -3.90 35.58 -16.70
N ARG A 52 -3.35 34.41 -17.02
CA ARG A 52 -1.91 34.13 -16.96
C ARG A 52 -1.13 35.00 -17.93
N ALA A 53 -1.60 35.16 -19.16
CA ALA A 53 -0.99 36.04 -20.16
C ALA A 53 -1.01 37.51 -19.72
N ARG A 54 -2.12 37.99 -19.14
CA ARG A 54 -2.21 39.35 -18.58
C ARG A 54 -1.20 39.56 -17.44
N ALA A 55 -1.11 38.61 -16.52
CA ALA A 55 -0.14 38.66 -15.41
C ALA A 55 1.31 38.62 -15.92
N ALA A 56 1.62 37.78 -16.91
CA ALA A 56 2.94 37.68 -17.52
C ALA A 56 3.33 38.97 -18.27
N THR A 57 2.39 39.57 -19.00
CA THR A 57 2.60 40.86 -19.68
C THR A 57 2.89 41.98 -18.68
N GLN A 58 2.17 41.99 -17.54
CA GLN A 58 2.41 42.95 -16.45
C GLN A 58 3.77 42.74 -15.76
N ALA A 59 4.29 41.51 -15.76
CA ALA A 59 5.59 41.14 -15.22
C ALA A 59 6.75 41.25 -16.24
N GLY A 60 6.49 41.71 -17.48
CA GLY A 60 7.51 41.84 -18.52
C GLY A 60 8.04 40.51 -19.08
N ALA A 61 7.37 39.38 -18.82
CA ALA A 61 7.79 38.06 -19.24
C ALA A 61 7.01 37.58 -20.47
N ILE A 62 7.71 37.13 -21.51
CA ILE A 62 7.12 36.45 -22.68
C ILE A 62 6.99 34.96 -22.31
N LEU A 63 5.78 34.51 -22.02
CA LEU A 63 5.49 33.12 -21.66
C LEU A 63 5.09 32.34 -22.92
N GLU A 64 6.06 31.67 -23.55
CA GLU A 64 5.80 30.67 -24.59
C GLU A 64 5.39 29.34 -23.93
N GLU A 65 4.10 29.21 -23.62
CA GLU A 65 3.53 27.94 -23.13
C GLU A 65 3.37 27.00 -24.34
N LYS A 66 4.28 26.03 -24.48
CA LYS A 66 4.33 25.07 -25.62
C LYS A 66 3.15 24.09 -25.67
N ASP A 67 2.47 23.86 -24.54
CA ASP A 67 1.30 22.99 -24.49
C ASP A 67 0.22 23.60 -23.57
N ASP A 68 -0.86 24.07 -24.19
CA ASP A 68 -1.99 24.66 -23.49
C ASP A 68 -2.99 23.64 -22.93
N GLY A 69 -2.83 22.34 -23.26
CA GLY A 69 -3.82 21.31 -22.96
C GLY A 69 -5.21 21.59 -23.55
N ILE A 70 -5.28 22.43 -24.59
CA ILE A 70 -6.50 22.78 -25.35
C ILE A 70 -6.55 22.01 -26.67
N THR A 71 -5.40 21.79 -27.30
CA THR A 71 -5.29 21.12 -28.61
C THR A 71 -4.83 19.68 -28.40
N THR A 72 -5.76 18.74 -28.48
CA THR A 72 -5.47 17.30 -28.48
C THR A 72 -5.39 16.79 -29.91
N GLY A 73 -4.34 16.02 -30.24
CA GLY A 73 -4.17 15.41 -31.56
C GLY A 73 -4.79 14.02 -31.70
N TRP A 74 -5.48 13.55 -30.65
CA TRP A 74 -6.14 12.25 -30.53
C TRP A 74 -7.43 12.40 -29.71
N ILE A 75 -8.53 11.82 -30.19
CA ILE A 75 -9.79 11.71 -29.46
C ILE A 75 -10.28 10.26 -29.55
N CYS A 76 -10.65 9.67 -28.41
CA CYS A 76 -11.18 8.31 -28.31
C CYS A 76 -12.68 8.37 -27.97
N VAL A 77 -13.53 7.94 -28.90
CA VAL A 77 -14.99 7.90 -28.71
C VAL A 77 -15.42 6.45 -28.44
N ASN A 78 -15.78 6.17 -27.19
CA ASN A 78 -16.33 4.89 -26.79
C ASN A 78 -17.85 4.93 -26.88
N ALA A 79 -18.45 4.09 -27.74
CA ALA A 79 -19.89 4.02 -27.94
C ALA A 79 -20.61 3.13 -26.91
N GLY A 80 -19.87 2.41 -26.06
CA GLY A 80 -20.42 1.44 -25.13
C GLY A 80 -20.68 0.07 -25.76
N VAL A 81 -21.47 -0.76 -25.08
CA VAL A 81 -21.90 -2.07 -25.57
C VAL A 81 -23.10 -1.86 -26.50
N VAL A 82 -22.94 -2.20 -27.78
CA VAL A 82 -23.95 -1.90 -28.82
C VAL A 82 -24.92 -3.06 -29.02
N GLN A 83 -24.48 -4.29 -28.76
CA GLN A 83 -25.28 -5.50 -28.90
C GLN A 83 -24.94 -6.45 -27.75
N GLU A 84 -25.96 -6.82 -26.97
CA GLU A 84 -25.90 -7.96 -26.05
C GLU A 84 -26.30 -9.18 -26.87
N ASP A 85 -25.41 -10.16 -27.03
CA ASP A 85 -25.73 -11.38 -27.77
C ASP A 85 -26.66 -12.27 -26.94
N PRO A 86 -27.88 -12.58 -27.39
CA PRO A 86 -28.80 -13.46 -26.64
C PRO A 86 -28.37 -14.93 -26.63
N ASN A 87 -27.39 -15.32 -27.45
CA ASN A 87 -26.93 -16.70 -27.63
C ASN A 87 -25.60 -17.04 -26.93
N GLN A 88 -25.04 -16.12 -26.14
CA GLN A 88 -23.93 -16.47 -25.23
C GLN A 88 -24.44 -16.49 -23.80
N PRO A 89 -24.21 -17.57 -23.04
CA PRO A 89 -24.65 -17.62 -21.66
C PRO A 89 -23.99 -16.45 -20.92
N THR A 90 -24.81 -15.56 -20.39
CA THR A 90 -24.38 -14.64 -19.35
C THR A 90 -23.65 -15.47 -18.29
N LEU A 91 -22.49 -15.01 -17.81
CA LEU A 91 -21.70 -15.67 -16.75
C LEU A 91 -22.47 -15.96 -15.44
N LYS A 92 -23.76 -15.59 -15.37
CA LYS A 92 -24.71 -16.06 -14.37
C LYS A 92 -24.85 -17.60 -14.34
N GLU A 93 -24.66 -18.29 -15.47
CA GLU A 93 -24.76 -19.75 -15.52
C GLU A 93 -23.45 -20.48 -15.13
N GLN A 94 -22.34 -19.77 -14.94
CA GLN A 94 -21.06 -20.35 -14.49
C GLN A 94 -20.80 -20.17 -12.98
N GLY A 95 -21.84 -19.95 -12.17
CA GLY A 95 -21.72 -19.98 -10.71
C GLY A 95 -20.86 -18.87 -10.11
N ILE A 96 -20.70 -17.74 -10.81
CA ILE A 96 -19.98 -16.57 -10.27
C ILE A 96 -20.98 -15.71 -9.51
N GLU A 97 -21.05 -15.90 -8.19
CA GLU A 97 -21.77 -15.01 -7.29
C GLU A 97 -20.95 -13.73 -7.06
N GLY A 98 -21.28 -12.70 -7.83
CA GLY A 98 -20.81 -11.33 -7.63
C GLY A 98 -21.84 -10.36 -8.21
N PHE A 99 -22.17 -9.30 -7.47
CA PHE A 99 -23.11 -8.27 -7.93
C PHE A 99 -22.49 -7.44 -9.06
N GLY A 100 -22.53 -7.98 -10.28
CA GLY A 100 -22.10 -7.32 -11.50
C GLY A 100 -22.34 -8.22 -12.69
N SER A 101 -23.38 -7.92 -13.47
CA SER A 101 -23.57 -8.57 -14.77
C SER A 101 -22.49 -8.05 -15.73
N ILE A 102 -21.44 -8.84 -15.96
CA ILE A 102 -20.52 -8.57 -17.08
C ILE A 102 -21.31 -8.88 -18.35
N SER A 103 -21.91 -7.85 -18.96
CA SER A 103 -22.53 -7.97 -20.27
C SER A 103 -21.42 -8.23 -21.29
N ARG A 104 -21.29 -9.50 -21.71
CA ARG A 104 -20.51 -9.87 -22.89
C ARG A 104 -21.28 -9.35 -24.11
N GLY A 105 -20.82 -8.23 -24.64
CA GLY A 105 -21.39 -7.66 -25.84
C GLY A 105 -20.34 -6.91 -26.66
N VAL A 106 -20.66 -6.63 -27.91
CA VAL A 106 -19.73 -5.97 -28.83
C VAL A 106 -19.54 -4.53 -28.41
N ARG A 107 -18.32 -4.19 -27.97
CA ARG A 107 -17.93 -2.81 -27.64
C ARG A 107 -17.36 -2.12 -28.87
N VAL A 108 -18.00 -1.04 -29.28
CA VAL A 108 -17.52 -0.22 -30.40
C VAL A 108 -16.74 0.97 -29.86
N VAL A 109 -15.46 1.03 -30.19
CA VAL A 109 -14.57 2.16 -29.86
C VAL A 109 -14.06 2.74 -31.16
N ALA A 110 -14.31 4.03 -31.38
CA ALA A 110 -13.84 4.82 -32.52
C ALA A 110 -12.73 5.77 -32.07
N GLN A 111 -11.52 5.55 -32.57
CA GLN A 111 -10.36 6.38 -32.26
C GLN A 111 -10.03 7.24 -33.48
N ILE A 112 -10.00 8.56 -33.29
CA ILE A 112 -9.75 9.51 -34.36
C ILE A 112 -8.45 10.25 -34.05
N PHE A 113 -7.53 10.26 -35.01
CA PHE A 113 -6.18 10.83 -34.86
C PHE A 113 -5.94 11.91 -35.89
N THR A 114 -4.99 12.80 -35.59
CA THR A 114 -4.25 13.54 -36.62
C THR A 114 -3.19 12.63 -37.25
N ASP A 115 -2.79 12.92 -38.49
CA ASP A 115 -1.85 12.07 -39.23
C ASP A 115 -0.51 11.91 -38.48
N GLU A 116 0.02 13.02 -37.96
CA GLU A 116 1.22 13.06 -37.11
C GLU A 116 1.07 12.15 -35.89
N LYS A 117 -0.03 12.27 -35.14
CA LYS A 117 -0.23 11.45 -33.93
C LYS A 117 -0.55 9.98 -34.22
N ARG A 118 -1.10 9.65 -35.38
CA ARG A 118 -1.33 8.25 -35.77
C ARG A 118 -0.01 7.54 -36.01
N ALA A 119 0.93 8.19 -36.70
CA ALA A 119 2.26 7.65 -36.94
C ALA A 119 3.04 7.47 -35.62
N ASP A 120 2.94 8.44 -34.69
CA ASP A 120 3.61 8.39 -33.39
C ASP A 120 3.12 7.21 -32.50
N VAL A 121 1.80 7.02 -32.39
CA VAL A 121 1.21 6.07 -31.43
C VAL A 121 1.06 4.67 -32.02
N ASN A 122 0.80 4.55 -33.33
CA ASN A 122 0.66 3.30 -34.07
C ASN A 122 -0.13 2.18 -33.33
N LEU A 123 -1.37 2.50 -32.94
CA LEU A 123 -2.23 1.51 -32.26
C LEU A 123 -2.65 0.36 -33.16
N GLU A 124 -2.63 0.55 -34.48
CA GLU A 124 -2.95 -0.49 -35.47
C GLU A 124 -2.02 -1.69 -35.31
N GLY A 125 -0.71 -1.45 -35.33
CA GLY A 125 0.27 -2.52 -35.13
C GLY A 125 0.24 -3.14 -33.73
N LEU A 126 -0.18 -2.40 -32.70
CA LEU A 126 -0.32 -2.94 -31.35
C LEU A 126 -1.49 -3.92 -31.26
N TRP A 127 -2.65 -3.53 -31.78
CA TRP A 127 -3.85 -4.38 -31.74
C TRP A 127 -3.77 -5.55 -32.71
N GLU A 128 -3.13 -5.40 -33.86
CA GLU A 128 -2.87 -6.50 -34.81
C GLU A 128 -2.00 -7.59 -34.16
N LYS A 129 -0.89 -7.22 -33.51
CA LYS A 129 -0.04 -8.18 -32.78
C LYS A 129 -0.78 -8.88 -31.64
N ARG A 130 -1.60 -8.15 -30.88
CA ARG A 130 -2.43 -8.72 -29.81
C ARG A 130 -3.46 -9.71 -30.38
N LEU A 131 -4.05 -9.40 -31.52
CA LEU A 131 -5.01 -10.26 -32.19
C LEU A 131 -4.32 -11.53 -32.71
N GLU A 132 -3.17 -11.41 -33.39
CA GLU A 132 -2.40 -12.56 -33.86
C GLU A 132 -1.97 -13.48 -32.71
N GLN A 133 -1.57 -12.92 -31.56
CA GLN A 133 -1.23 -13.70 -30.37
C GLN A 133 -2.44 -14.49 -29.85
N SER A 134 -3.60 -13.83 -29.76
CA SER A 134 -4.83 -14.46 -29.30
C SER A 134 -5.34 -15.52 -30.29
N GLU A 135 -5.19 -15.30 -31.59
CA GLU A 135 -5.53 -16.29 -32.62
C GLU A 135 -4.62 -17.51 -32.55
N ARG A 136 -3.31 -17.32 -32.35
CA ARG A 136 -2.35 -18.42 -32.17
C ARG A 136 -2.61 -19.21 -30.89
N GLU A 137 -2.96 -18.53 -29.81
CA GLU A 137 -3.33 -19.16 -28.54
C GLU A 137 -4.62 -19.98 -28.69
N LYS A 138 -5.62 -19.42 -29.39
CA LYS A 138 -6.85 -20.15 -29.72
C LYS A 138 -6.60 -21.34 -30.63
N GLN A 139 -5.70 -21.23 -31.61
CA GLN A 139 -5.30 -22.34 -32.47
C GLN A 139 -4.60 -23.45 -31.68
N ARG A 140 -3.65 -23.11 -30.78
CA ARG A 140 -3.00 -24.09 -29.89
C ARG A 140 -4.00 -24.84 -29.02
N LEU A 141 -4.98 -24.13 -28.46
CA LEU A 141 -6.04 -24.76 -27.66
C LEU A 141 -6.90 -25.72 -28.48
N LEU A 142 -7.16 -25.40 -29.75
CA LEU A 142 -7.90 -26.30 -30.66
C LEU A 142 -7.06 -27.47 -31.16
N ASP A 143 -5.74 -27.28 -31.31
CA ASP A 143 -4.79 -28.32 -31.70
C ASP A 143 -4.54 -29.32 -30.55
N ASP A 144 -4.39 -28.84 -29.30
CA ASP A 144 -4.27 -29.68 -28.10
C ASP A 144 -5.55 -30.51 -27.84
N ASP A 145 -6.74 -29.98 -28.14
CA ASP A 145 -8.01 -30.72 -28.05
C ASP A 145 -8.17 -31.78 -29.15
N SER A 146 -7.38 -31.70 -30.24
CA SER A 146 -7.40 -32.65 -31.36
C SER A 146 -6.35 -33.76 -31.23
N GLU A 147 -5.35 -33.60 -30.36
CA GLU A 147 -4.24 -34.54 -30.15
C GLU A 147 -4.43 -35.41 -28.90
N ALA A 148 -5.66 -35.91 -28.68
CA ALA A 148 -5.90 -37.02 -27.77
C ALA A 148 -5.53 -38.35 -28.47
N PRO A 149 -4.57 -39.15 -27.97
CA PRO A 149 -4.12 -40.33 -28.69
C PRO A 149 -5.15 -41.46 -28.59
N ALA A 150 -5.56 -41.98 -29.74
CA ALA A 150 -6.24 -43.26 -29.85
C ALA A 150 -5.33 -44.38 -29.33
N GLU A 151 -5.95 -45.36 -28.65
CA GLU A 151 -5.34 -46.60 -28.21
C GLU A 151 -4.45 -47.24 -29.31
N GLU A 152 -3.19 -47.50 -29.00
CA GLU A 152 -2.51 -48.67 -29.56
C GLU A 152 -1.68 -49.38 -28.49
N VAL A 153 -1.94 -50.69 -28.44
CA VAL A 153 -1.43 -51.70 -27.52
C VAL A 153 -0.01 -52.11 -27.93
N ARG A 154 0.97 -52.07 -27.00
CA ARG A 154 1.99 -53.13 -26.74
C ARG A 154 3.18 -52.64 -25.90
N ASP A 155 3.53 -53.46 -24.91
CA ASP A 155 4.84 -53.56 -24.24
C ASP A 155 5.44 -54.95 -24.57
N PRO A 156 6.73 -55.27 -24.28
CA PRO A 156 7.94 -54.45 -24.07
C PRO A 156 9.21 -55.03 -24.78
N ALA A 157 10.34 -54.33 -24.64
CA ALA A 157 11.75 -54.81 -24.61
C ALA A 157 12.74 -54.26 -25.67
N VAL A 158 13.99 -54.12 -25.20
CA VAL A 158 15.30 -53.92 -25.87
C VAL A 158 15.92 -52.49 -25.82
N GLU A 159 16.65 -52.27 -24.73
CA GLU A 159 18.08 -51.91 -24.62
C GLU A 159 18.81 -50.89 -25.55
N ASN A 160 19.66 -50.09 -24.88
CA ASN A 160 20.97 -49.53 -25.27
C ASN A 160 21.08 -48.17 -26.00
N ARG A 161 21.13 -47.10 -25.18
CA ARG A 161 22.24 -46.12 -24.94
C ARG A 161 22.99 -45.39 -26.11
N PRO A 162 23.61 -44.22 -25.82
CA PRO A 162 23.70 -43.02 -26.66
C PRO A 162 25.08 -42.79 -27.31
N THR A 163 25.21 -41.81 -28.21
CA THR A 163 26.42 -40.97 -28.46
C THR A 163 26.10 -39.90 -29.53
N SER A 164 26.20 -38.60 -29.21
CA SER A 164 27.25 -37.64 -29.64
C SER A 164 26.97 -37.07 -31.04
N ASP A 165 27.24 -35.82 -31.43
CA ASP A 165 28.11 -34.76 -30.93
C ASP A 165 27.72 -33.41 -31.56
N HIS A 166 28.31 -32.34 -31.01
CA HIS A 166 28.45 -30.95 -31.49
C HIS A 166 27.59 -29.90 -30.76
N VAL A 167 28.04 -29.34 -29.62
CA VAL A 167 29.14 -28.36 -29.36
C VAL A 167 28.72 -26.91 -29.60
N PHE A 168 28.46 -26.25 -28.47
CA PHE A 168 28.77 -24.86 -28.03
C PHE A 168 28.42 -23.64 -28.90
N GLY A 169 27.66 -22.74 -28.28
CA GLY A 169 27.55 -21.33 -28.66
C GLY A 169 26.88 -20.49 -27.56
N HIS A 170 27.60 -20.22 -26.46
CA HIS A 170 27.35 -19.01 -25.68
C HIS A 170 27.58 -17.80 -26.60
N PHE A 171 26.66 -16.84 -26.65
CA PHE A 171 26.84 -15.38 -26.87
C PHE A 171 25.44 -14.72 -26.99
N PRO A 172 25.27 -13.40 -26.79
CA PRO A 172 24.73 -12.83 -25.55
C PRO A 172 23.36 -12.17 -25.75
N ARG A 173 22.67 -11.88 -24.64
CA ARG A 173 21.53 -10.94 -24.62
C ARG A 173 21.96 -9.58 -25.19
N PRO A 174 21.23 -8.97 -26.13
CA PRO A 174 21.41 -7.55 -26.41
C PRO A 174 20.78 -6.74 -25.28
N ARG A 175 21.63 -5.98 -24.59
CA ARG A 175 21.25 -4.75 -23.89
C ARG A 175 21.15 -3.65 -24.94
N THR A 176 19.98 -3.08 -25.15
CA THR A 176 19.85 -1.76 -25.79
C THR A 176 18.97 -0.89 -24.91
N ASN A 177 19.65 0.02 -24.22
CA ASN A 177 19.07 1.22 -23.63
C ASN A 177 18.46 2.08 -24.76
N LEU A 178 17.20 2.48 -24.60
CA LEU A 178 16.69 3.71 -25.19
C LEU A 178 16.53 4.72 -24.05
N LEU A 179 17.15 5.88 -24.24
CA LEU A 179 17.41 6.90 -23.25
C LEU A 179 16.83 8.22 -23.81
N PHE A 180 15.79 8.75 -23.16
CA PHE A 180 15.27 10.14 -23.15
C PHE A 180 14.05 10.10 -22.20
N GLU A 181 13.89 10.83 -21.10
CA GLU A 181 14.51 12.07 -20.60
C GLU A 181 14.73 12.04 -19.07
N GLN A 182 15.71 12.86 -18.66
CA GLN A 182 16.20 13.06 -17.31
C GLN A 182 15.20 13.78 -16.38
N ARG A 183 15.00 13.23 -15.18
CA ARG A 183 15.04 14.03 -13.94
C ARG A 183 16.18 13.51 -13.09
N ARG A 184 17.25 14.32 -12.99
CA ARG A 184 18.37 14.06 -12.08
C ARG A 184 17.90 14.36 -10.66
N GLY A 185 17.61 13.31 -9.88
CA GLY A 185 17.74 13.32 -8.43
C GLY A 185 18.88 12.36 -8.08
N LEU A 186 20.01 12.89 -7.62
CA LEU A 186 21.08 12.05 -7.08
C LEU A 186 20.65 11.59 -5.70
N HIS A 187 20.14 10.37 -5.57
CA HIS A 187 19.89 9.72 -4.29
C HIS A 187 21.06 8.79 -3.95
N HIS A 188 21.71 9.02 -2.82
CA HIS A 188 22.56 8.03 -2.19
C HIS A 188 21.67 7.02 -1.45
N ARG A 189 21.08 6.06 -2.17
CA ARG A 189 20.43 4.89 -1.54
C ARG A 189 21.52 3.99 -0.96
N ARG A 190 21.67 3.96 0.36
CA ARG A 190 22.43 2.92 1.07
C ARG A 190 21.45 1.91 1.63
N ARG A 191 21.31 0.76 0.97
CA ARG A 191 20.50 -0.37 1.44
C ARG A 191 21.33 -1.17 2.45
N VAL A 192 21.15 -0.91 3.75
CA VAL A 192 21.67 -1.79 4.80
C VAL A 192 20.71 -2.98 4.89
N LYS A 193 21.23 -4.20 4.68
CA LYS A 193 20.48 -5.43 4.97
C LYS A 193 20.64 -5.71 6.46
N ILE A 194 19.55 -5.61 7.23
CA ILE A 194 19.48 -6.02 8.64
C ILE A 194 18.51 -7.22 8.72
N PRO A 195 18.83 -8.30 9.46
CA PRO A 195 17.91 -9.43 9.64
C PRO A 195 16.66 -9.05 10.47
N PRO A 196 15.54 -9.77 10.30
CA PRO A 196 14.25 -9.42 10.90
C PRO A 196 14.13 -10.02 12.32
N ASN A 197 14.42 -9.21 13.35
CA ASN A 197 13.89 -9.28 14.72
C ASN A 197 14.81 -8.52 15.70
N GLU A 198 14.91 -7.19 15.56
CA GLU A 198 15.48 -6.38 16.64
C GLU A 198 14.55 -5.21 16.95
N ASP A 199 14.20 -5.14 18.24
CA ASP A 199 13.42 -4.10 18.87
C ASP A 199 14.03 -2.71 18.62
N VAL A 200 13.18 -1.68 18.70
CA VAL A 200 13.53 -0.26 18.48
C VAL A 200 14.71 0.19 19.35
N GLU A 201 14.99 -0.51 20.45
CA GLU A 201 16.00 -0.18 21.46
C GLU A 201 17.46 -0.33 20.99
N HIS A 202 17.74 -1.19 20.00
CA HIS A 202 19.11 -1.40 19.48
C HIS A 202 19.49 -0.49 18.30
N LYS A 203 18.57 0.36 17.81
CA LYS A 203 18.79 1.17 16.59
C LYS A 203 19.57 2.48 16.83
N LEU A 204 19.72 2.91 18.07
CA LEU A 204 20.33 4.20 18.42
C LEU A 204 21.86 4.22 18.27
N SER A 205 22.54 3.08 18.45
CA SER A 205 24.01 2.96 18.33
C SER A 205 24.50 3.05 16.87
N VAL A 206 23.66 2.67 15.91
CA VAL A 206 24.00 2.59 14.48
C VAL A 206 24.20 3.98 13.84
N PHE A 207 23.54 5.03 14.35
CA PHE A 207 23.58 6.37 13.75
C PHE A 207 24.94 7.08 13.83
N PHE A 208 25.79 6.71 14.79
CA PHE A 208 27.10 7.35 15.00
C PHE A 208 28.27 6.55 14.38
N ASP A 209 28.11 5.24 14.15
CA ASP A 209 29.16 4.39 13.54
C ASP A 209 29.20 4.51 12.00
N ASP A 210 28.07 4.86 11.37
CA ASP A 210 27.89 4.73 9.91
C ASP A 210 28.28 5.97 9.08
N GLN A 211 28.71 7.06 9.71
CA GLN A 211 29.05 8.33 9.04
C GLN A 211 30.51 8.42 8.51
N SER A 212 31.36 7.41 8.71
CA SER A 212 32.81 7.48 8.37
C SER A 212 33.25 6.66 7.14
N SER A 213 32.63 6.89 5.98
CA SER A 213 33.07 6.26 4.71
C SER A 213 34.02 7.14 3.90
N GLY A 214 35.20 7.46 4.46
CA GLY A 214 36.29 8.12 3.75
C GLY A 214 37.67 7.63 4.25
N PRO A 215 38.57 7.12 3.38
CA PRO A 215 39.84 6.52 3.81
C PRO A 215 40.86 7.51 4.38
N GLU A 216 40.69 8.82 4.18
CA GLU A 216 41.66 9.84 4.62
C GLU A 216 41.36 10.44 6.01
N ALA A 217 40.17 10.23 6.59
CA ALA A 217 39.80 10.75 7.91
C ALA A 217 40.21 9.83 9.08
N ARG A 218 40.96 8.75 8.82
CA ARG A 218 41.25 7.68 9.80
C ARG A 218 42.32 7.99 10.85
N LYS A 219 42.90 9.21 10.89
CA LYS A 219 43.98 9.53 11.86
C LYS A 219 43.56 10.39 13.06
N GLY A 220 42.32 10.87 13.14
CA GLY A 220 41.88 11.76 14.23
C GLY A 220 40.69 11.28 15.09
N LEU A 221 39.94 10.24 14.67
CA LEU A 221 38.60 9.97 15.23
C LEU A 221 38.51 8.82 16.24
N THR A 222 39.60 8.13 16.57
CA THR A 222 39.56 6.92 17.42
C THR A 222 39.49 7.17 18.93
N ALA A 223 39.23 8.41 19.39
CA ALA A 223 39.16 8.74 20.82
C ALA A 223 37.80 9.28 21.32
N SER A 224 36.91 9.75 20.44
CA SER A 224 35.67 10.44 20.85
C SER A 224 34.38 9.78 20.34
N GLY A 225 34.41 9.15 19.16
CA GLY A 225 33.22 8.54 18.52
C GLY A 225 32.55 7.41 19.31
N ALA A 226 33.28 6.76 20.22
CA ALA A 226 32.73 5.68 21.02
C ALA A 226 31.82 6.15 22.17
N THR A 227 31.76 7.44 22.52
CA THR A 227 31.17 7.83 23.83
C THR A 227 29.67 8.14 23.79
N MET A 228 29.14 8.76 22.72
CA MET A 228 27.72 9.11 22.64
C MET A 228 26.86 7.85 22.44
N THR A 229 27.37 6.87 21.70
CA THR A 229 26.75 5.54 21.54
C THR A 229 26.64 4.82 22.87
N TYR A 230 27.69 4.80 23.70
CA TYR A 230 27.63 4.21 25.04
C TYR A 230 26.58 4.86 25.95
N LEU A 231 26.33 6.18 25.81
CA LEU A 231 25.28 6.85 26.58
C LEU A 231 23.89 6.39 26.16
N PHE A 232 23.62 6.24 24.86
CA PHE A 232 22.35 5.72 24.37
C PHE A 232 22.19 4.22 24.64
N ASP A 233 23.24 3.41 24.48
CA ASP A 233 23.22 1.98 24.86
C ASP A 233 22.97 1.81 26.36
N TYR A 234 23.55 2.67 27.18
CA TYR A 234 23.27 2.71 28.61
C TYR A 234 21.78 2.99 28.88
N LEU A 235 21.20 4.00 28.23
CA LEU A 235 19.76 4.28 28.35
C LEU A 235 18.89 3.11 27.86
N SER A 236 19.24 2.48 26.74
CA SER A 236 18.51 1.32 26.21
C SER A 236 18.53 0.14 27.18
N SER A 237 19.65 -0.08 27.89
CA SER A 237 19.81 -1.17 28.86
C SER A 237 19.04 -0.98 30.17
N LEU A 238 18.53 0.23 30.43
CA LEU A 238 17.86 0.57 31.68
C LEU A 238 16.34 0.36 31.61
N PRO A 239 15.71 -0.03 32.73
CA PRO A 239 14.25 -0.08 32.82
C PRO A 239 13.64 1.33 32.76
N ASP A 240 12.43 1.44 32.23
CA ASP A 240 11.74 2.71 31.94
C ASP A 240 11.73 3.69 33.10
N GLU A 241 11.54 3.20 34.32
CA GLU A 241 11.46 4.04 35.52
C GLU A 241 12.80 4.70 35.86
N ARG A 242 13.91 3.99 35.64
CA ARG A 242 15.26 4.55 35.82
C ARG A 242 15.61 5.52 34.72
N VAL A 243 15.22 5.23 33.48
CA VAL A 243 15.40 6.15 32.34
C VAL A 243 14.68 7.47 32.61
N ARG A 244 13.45 7.43 33.13
CA ARG A 244 12.71 8.64 33.54
C ARG A 244 13.46 9.43 34.60
N SER A 245 14.04 8.75 35.60
CA SER A 245 14.82 9.43 36.64
C SER A 245 16.11 10.06 36.11
N GLU A 246 16.79 9.44 35.15
CA GLU A 246 18.04 9.93 34.54
C GLU A 246 17.81 11.07 33.53
N LEU A 247 16.62 11.15 32.94
CA LEU A 247 16.23 12.22 32.00
C LEU A 247 15.72 13.50 32.69
N GLY A 248 15.66 13.51 34.02
CA GLY A 248 15.43 14.72 34.81
C GLY A 248 14.02 15.31 34.66
N THR A 249 13.93 16.64 34.74
CA THR A 249 12.64 17.35 34.83
C THR A 249 12.13 17.87 33.49
N GLY A 250 12.87 17.73 32.39
CA GLY A 250 12.45 18.15 31.06
C GLY A 250 13.59 18.45 30.08
N PRO A 251 13.27 18.90 28.86
CA PRO A 251 14.25 19.07 27.78
C PRO A 251 15.23 20.24 27.99
N GLU A 252 14.85 21.25 28.77
CA GLU A 252 15.72 22.37 29.15
C GLU A 252 16.58 22.04 30.38
N ASP A 253 16.33 20.90 31.01
CA ASP A 253 17.14 20.44 32.13
C ASP A 253 18.50 19.98 31.61
N SER A 254 19.56 20.54 32.19
CA SER A 254 20.95 20.31 31.77
C SER A 254 21.82 19.77 32.88
N GLU A 255 21.40 19.89 34.15
CA GLU A 255 22.26 19.61 35.30
C GLU A 255 21.61 18.77 36.40
N SER A 256 20.33 18.40 36.31
CA SER A 256 19.66 17.67 37.39
C SER A 256 20.22 16.27 37.63
N THR A 257 20.68 15.59 36.58
CA THR A 257 21.21 14.22 36.65
C THR A 257 22.65 14.14 36.16
N LEU A 258 23.38 13.12 36.63
CA LEU A 258 24.74 12.86 36.16
C LEU A 258 24.76 12.52 34.67
N PHE A 259 23.75 11.78 34.20
CA PHE A 259 23.56 11.49 32.78
C PHE A 259 23.47 12.78 31.95
N LEU A 260 22.58 13.72 32.31
CA LEU A 260 22.40 14.96 31.55
C LEU A 260 23.66 15.82 31.53
N ARG A 261 24.40 15.91 32.65
CA ARG A 261 25.68 16.64 32.68
C ARG A 261 26.70 16.06 31.72
N ILE A 262 26.87 14.74 31.74
CA ILE A 262 27.79 14.04 30.85
C ILE A 262 27.33 14.20 29.40
N PHE A 263 26.04 14.07 29.12
CA PHE A 263 25.46 14.23 27.80
C PHE A 263 25.68 15.64 27.23
N ARG A 264 25.39 16.69 28.01
CA ARG A 264 25.61 18.11 27.60
C ARG A 264 27.08 18.43 27.43
N GLN A 265 27.94 17.93 28.32
CA GLN A 265 29.38 18.07 28.16
C GLN A 265 29.84 17.47 26.82
N ARG A 266 29.40 16.25 26.49
CA ARG A 266 29.74 15.59 25.21
C ARG A 266 29.14 16.29 24.00
N GLN A 267 27.93 16.84 24.09
CA GLN A 267 27.36 17.64 23.00
C GLN A 267 28.23 18.85 22.63
N SER A 268 28.94 19.45 23.59
CA SER A 268 29.85 20.56 23.31
C SER A 268 31.19 20.14 22.68
N GLU A 269 31.55 18.85 22.77
CA GLU A 269 32.78 18.28 22.22
C GLU A 269 32.62 17.76 20.77
N ILE A 270 31.39 17.48 20.32
CA ILE A 270 31.08 16.92 19.00
C ILE A 270 30.66 18.00 17.98
N CYS A 271 30.56 17.62 16.70
CA CYS A 271 30.14 18.56 15.67
C CYS A 271 28.68 19.00 15.85
N GLN A 272 28.33 20.19 15.35
CA GLN A 272 26.98 20.76 15.53
C GLN A 272 25.87 19.87 14.95
N GLN A 273 26.15 19.16 13.85
CA GLN A 273 25.20 18.21 13.26
C GLN A 273 24.95 17.01 14.18
N ASP A 274 26.00 16.40 14.73
CA ASP A 274 25.89 15.24 15.63
C ASP A 274 25.30 15.64 16.99
N ALA A 275 25.57 16.85 17.47
CA ALA A 275 24.95 17.39 18.68
C ALA A 275 23.43 17.56 18.51
N ALA A 276 22.99 18.12 17.39
CA ALA A 276 21.58 18.27 17.07
C ALA A 276 20.90 16.91 16.86
N LEU A 277 21.58 15.96 16.21
CA LEU A 277 21.09 14.58 16.07
C LEU A 277 20.94 13.90 17.42
N ALA A 278 21.95 13.99 18.29
CA ALA A 278 21.87 13.45 19.65
C ALA A 278 20.71 14.07 20.45
N GLN A 279 20.44 15.36 20.27
CA GLN A 279 19.30 16.03 20.91
C GLN A 279 17.96 15.45 20.45
N VAL A 280 17.78 15.26 19.13
CA VAL A 280 16.55 14.66 18.58
C VAL A 280 16.39 13.21 19.07
N LEU A 281 17.47 12.43 19.10
CA LEU A 281 17.43 11.06 19.62
C LEU A 281 17.08 11.01 21.12
N LEU A 282 17.64 11.90 21.95
CA LEU A 282 17.30 12.01 23.36
C LEU A 282 15.79 12.26 23.56
N LEU A 283 15.24 13.21 22.79
CA LEU A 283 13.81 13.51 22.83
C LEU A 283 12.96 12.31 22.38
N CYS A 284 13.38 11.60 21.33
CA CYS A 284 12.70 10.38 20.88
C CYS A 284 12.69 9.32 21.99
N THR A 285 13.82 9.08 22.66
CA THR A 285 13.92 8.12 23.77
C THR A 285 13.03 8.53 24.95
N ALA A 286 13.07 9.81 25.35
CA ALA A 286 12.25 10.32 26.44
C ALA A 286 10.75 10.14 26.19
N ILE A 287 10.30 10.44 24.97
CA ILE A 287 8.90 10.33 24.57
C ILE A 287 8.48 8.85 24.45
N THR A 288 9.32 8.01 23.84
CA THR A 288 9.04 6.57 23.69
C THR A 288 8.90 5.87 25.05
N ARG A 289 9.69 6.30 26.05
CA ARG A 289 9.62 5.80 27.43
C ARG A 289 8.52 6.49 28.28
N LYS A 290 7.62 7.25 27.64
CA LYS A 290 6.45 7.92 28.23
C LYS A 290 6.80 8.90 29.36
N HIS A 291 7.87 9.69 29.22
CA HIS A 291 8.26 10.67 30.22
C HIS A 291 7.26 11.87 30.26
N PRO A 292 6.71 12.25 31.43
CA PRO A 292 5.66 13.28 31.52
C PRO A 292 6.12 14.68 31.11
N SER A 293 7.34 15.08 31.46
CA SER A 293 7.86 16.43 31.21
C SER A 293 8.41 16.71 29.80
N TYR A 294 8.40 15.72 28.90
CA TYR A 294 8.93 15.87 27.54
C TYR A 294 7.77 15.95 26.54
N PRO A 295 7.36 17.16 26.12
CA PRO A 295 6.25 17.30 25.19
C PRO A 295 6.68 16.95 23.76
N LYS A 296 5.78 16.26 23.04
CA LYS A 296 5.96 15.90 21.62
C LYS A 296 6.13 17.11 20.70
N GLN A 297 5.60 18.27 21.08
CA GLN A 297 5.77 19.52 20.34
C GLN A 297 7.23 19.95 20.26
N ASN A 298 8.03 19.70 21.30
CA ASN A 298 9.45 20.07 21.33
C ASN A 298 10.27 19.17 20.39
N LEU A 299 9.89 17.90 20.26
CA LEU A 299 10.49 17.01 19.26
C LEU A 299 10.24 17.52 17.84
N TRP A 300 9.04 18.01 17.55
CA TRP A 300 8.74 18.62 16.26
C TRP A 300 9.56 19.89 16.01
N THR A 301 9.70 20.79 16.98
CA THR A 301 10.48 22.02 16.79
C THR A 301 11.95 21.71 16.54
N GLU A 302 12.55 20.82 17.33
CA GLU A 302 13.95 20.40 17.15
C GLU A 302 14.17 19.68 15.82
N PHE A 303 13.24 18.84 15.39
CA PHE A 303 13.31 18.20 14.07
C PHE A 303 13.25 19.22 12.93
N VAL A 304 12.35 20.21 13.02
CA VAL A 304 12.24 21.26 12.01
C VAL A 304 13.50 22.12 11.97
N ASP A 305 14.08 22.43 13.13
CA ASP A 305 15.32 23.21 13.19
C ASP A 305 16.50 22.40 12.65
N TYR A 306 16.58 21.10 12.93
CA TYR A 306 17.53 20.17 12.31
C TYR A 306 17.41 20.18 10.78
N ALA A 307 16.18 20.07 10.27
CA ALA A 307 15.90 20.11 8.83
C ALA A 307 16.21 21.48 8.19
N ARG A 308 15.94 22.58 8.89
CA ARG A 308 16.24 23.96 8.44
C ARG A 308 17.73 24.24 8.33
N CYS A 309 18.54 23.63 9.21
CA CYS A 309 19.99 23.70 9.13
C CYS A 309 20.56 22.95 7.90
N GLY A 310 19.72 22.25 7.13
CA GLY A 310 20.12 21.52 5.94
C GLY A 310 20.84 20.21 6.24
N TYR A 311 20.74 19.71 7.48
CA TYR A 311 21.31 18.42 7.85
C TYR A 311 20.56 17.27 7.19
N VAL A 312 21.28 16.19 6.90
CA VAL A 312 20.73 15.01 6.22
C VAL A 312 19.83 14.25 7.17
N VAL A 313 18.56 14.05 6.80
CA VAL A 313 17.65 13.17 7.53
C VAL A 313 17.68 11.77 6.92
N PHE A 314 17.97 10.78 7.76
CA PHE A 314 17.98 9.38 7.37
C PHE A 314 16.60 8.74 7.57
N ASP A 315 16.31 7.69 6.80
CA ASP A 315 15.01 7.00 6.86
C ASP A 315 14.72 6.45 8.26
N ASP A 316 15.71 5.83 8.90
CA ASP A 316 15.59 5.29 10.26
C ASP A 316 15.31 6.37 11.32
N MET A 317 15.88 7.57 11.13
CA MET A 317 15.63 8.71 12.01
C MET A 317 14.18 9.19 11.84
N GLY A 318 13.70 9.27 10.60
CA GLY A 318 12.30 9.62 10.32
C GLY A 318 11.32 8.62 10.93
N LEU A 319 11.59 7.32 10.79
CA LEU A 319 10.80 6.25 11.41
C LEU A 319 10.79 6.35 12.94
N LEU A 320 11.95 6.62 13.56
CA LEU A 320 12.07 6.78 15.00
C LEU A 320 11.23 7.96 15.50
N ILE A 321 11.32 9.12 14.84
CA ILE A 321 10.55 10.31 15.20
C ILE A 321 9.05 10.05 15.08
N ILE A 322 8.61 9.42 13.98
CA ILE A 322 7.20 9.04 13.78
C ILE A 322 6.75 8.09 14.91
N SER A 323 7.55 7.08 15.24
CA SER A 323 7.20 6.13 16.31
C SER A 323 7.09 6.80 17.68
N ALA A 324 7.99 7.74 17.98
CA ALA A 324 7.96 8.51 19.22
C ALA A 324 6.72 9.42 19.27
N LEU A 325 6.40 10.12 18.18
CA LEU A 325 5.20 10.96 18.11
C LEU A 325 3.90 10.16 18.25
N LEU A 326 3.87 8.93 17.75
CA LEU A 326 2.71 8.03 17.84
C LEU A 326 2.68 7.19 19.12
N THR A 327 3.64 7.36 20.04
CA THR A 327 3.64 6.64 21.32
C THR A 327 2.48 7.10 22.21
N GLU A 328 1.79 6.16 22.87
CA GLU A 328 0.69 6.47 23.79
C GLU A 328 1.13 7.33 24.98
N ARG A 329 0.28 8.27 25.40
CA ARG A 329 0.55 9.08 26.59
C ARG A 329 0.41 8.23 27.86
N PRO A 330 1.16 8.54 28.94
CA PRO A 330 0.96 7.89 30.23
C PRO A 330 -0.47 8.12 30.73
N VAL A 331 -1.05 7.13 31.41
CA VAL A 331 -2.46 7.09 31.85
C VAL A 331 -2.87 8.32 32.65
N GLU A 332 -1.93 8.91 33.40
CA GLU A 332 -2.13 10.11 34.22
C GLU A 332 -2.36 11.40 33.40
N ALA A 333 -1.89 11.43 32.15
CA ALA A 333 -2.01 12.57 31.23
C ALA A 333 -3.01 12.33 30.09
N ALA A 334 -3.70 11.19 30.10
CA ALA A 334 -4.71 10.83 29.10
C ALA A 334 -6.00 11.63 29.36
N VAL A 335 -6.17 12.71 28.61
CA VAL A 335 -7.43 13.47 28.58
C VAL A 335 -8.46 12.60 27.84
N ASP A 336 -9.64 12.40 28.44
CA ASP A 336 -10.82 11.70 27.87
C ASP A 336 -10.69 10.18 27.66
N GLY A 337 -9.71 9.50 28.26
CA GLY A 337 -9.58 8.03 28.22
C GLY A 337 -9.02 7.47 26.90
N TYR A 338 -8.53 8.33 26.00
CA TYR A 338 -7.86 7.93 24.76
C TYR A 338 -6.34 7.94 24.91
N ALA A 339 -5.67 6.95 24.32
CA ALA A 339 -4.22 6.78 24.47
C ALA A 339 -3.41 7.75 23.57
N ILE A 340 -3.97 8.18 22.43
CA ILE A 340 -3.29 9.08 21.48
C ILE A 340 -4.26 10.20 21.02
N PRO A 341 -3.94 11.49 21.22
CA PRO A 341 -4.74 12.59 20.71
C PRO A 341 -4.50 12.85 19.21
N ALA A 342 -5.51 13.37 18.51
CA ALA A 342 -5.45 13.67 17.07
C ALA A 342 -4.31 14.65 16.70
N SER A 343 -3.95 15.57 17.62
CA SER A 343 -2.82 16.49 17.44
C SER A 343 -1.49 15.76 17.22
N ASP A 344 -1.29 14.63 17.89
CA ASP A 344 -0.03 13.89 17.83
C ASP A 344 0.08 13.14 16.47
N ILE A 345 -1.06 12.68 15.94
CA ILE A 345 -1.16 12.09 14.60
C ILE A 345 -0.91 13.16 13.52
N GLU A 346 -1.47 14.35 13.67
CA GLU A 346 -1.21 15.47 12.75
C GLU A 346 0.28 15.85 12.73
N LEU A 347 0.95 15.87 13.88
CA LEU A 347 2.39 16.11 13.95
C LEU A 347 3.18 15.03 13.22
N ALA A 348 2.84 13.76 13.40
CA ALA A 348 3.47 12.65 12.67
C ALA A 348 3.28 12.77 11.15
N LEU A 349 2.07 13.14 10.70
CA LEU A 349 1.80 13.37 9.28
C LEU A 349 2.59 14.55 8.71
N ARG A 350 2.80 15.63 9.49
CA ARG A 350 3.65 16.76 9.08
C ARG A 350 5.12 16.35 8.93
N VAL A 351 5.61 15.43 9.78
CA VAL A 351 6.95 14.83 9.62
C VAL A 351 7.04 14.08 8.29
N CYS A 352 6.05 13.24 7.98
CA CYS A 352 5.99 12.54 6.69
C CYS A 352 5.97 13.50 5.49
N GLU A 353 5.18 14.58 5.56
CA GLU A 353 5.10 15.60 4.50
C GLU A 353 6.45 16.30 4.31
N GLN A 354 7.10 16.72 5.40
CA GLN A 354 8.41 17.36 5.35
C GLN A 354 9.48 16.46 4.72
N LEU A 355 9.45 15.17 5.05
CA LEU A 355 10.39 14.19 4.52
C LEU A 355 10.11 13.86 3.05
N SER A 356 8.82 13.79 2.67
CA SER A 356 8.41 13.70 1.27
C SER A 356 8.90 14.90 0.44
N ILE A 357 8.85 16.12 0.99
CA ILE A 357 9.38 17.33 0.32
C ILE A 357 10.91 17.24 0.12
N GLN A 358 11.62 16.64 1.08
CA GLN A 358 13.06 16.40 0.97
C GLN A 358 13.41 15.26 0.00
N GLY A 359 12.42 14.55 -0.52
CA GLY A 359 12.58 13.45 -1.47
C GLY A 359 12.95 12.12 -0.83
N THR A 360 12.73 11.96 0.49
CA THR A 360 12.78 10.65 1.15
C THR A 360 11.40 9.99 1.08
N ASP A 361 11.37 8.77 0.55
CA ASP A 361 10.15 7.98 0.46
C ASP A 361 10.00 7.15 1.73
N LEU A 362 9.38 7.74 2.75
CA LEU A 362 9.11 7.08 4.02
C LEU A 362 7.73 6.44 4.10
N LEU A 363 6.94 6.51 3.01
CA LEU A 363 5.63 5.88 2.94
C LEU A 363 5.78 4.37 2.70
N ASN A 364 6.35 3.71 3.70
CA ASN A 364 6.47 2.25 3.77
C ASN A 364 5.27 1.66 4.51
N MET A 365 5.02 0.37 4.29
CA MET A 365 3.97 -0.38 5.00
C MET A 365 4.10 -0.28 6.53
N LYS A 366 5.32 -0.14 7.04
CA LYS A 366 5.58 0.09 8.46
C LYS A 366 5.02 1.41 9.00
N VAL A 367 5.23 2.52 8.30
CA VAL A 367 4.67 3.84 8.70
C VAL A 367 3.16 3.79 8.64
N PHE A 368 2.65 3.10 7.62
CA PHE A 368 1.23 2.86 7.48
C PHE A 368 0.64 2.09 8.67
N ASN A 369 1.28 1.00 9.10
CA ASN A 369 0.88 0.24 10.29
C ASN A 369 0.93 1.08 11.56
N MET A 370 1.97 1.89 11.73
CA MET A 370 2.07 2.81 12.86
C MET A 370 0.91 3.82 12.88
N LEU A 371 0.57 4.40 11.72
CA LEU A 371 -0.55 5.34 11.58
C LEU A 371 -1.91 4.67 11.78
N TYR A 372 -2.09 3.45 11.26
CA TYR A 372 -3.32 2.68 11.44
C TYR A 372 -3.53 2.35 12.92
N ASN A 373 -2.50 1.83 13.59
CA ASN A 373 -2.55 1.55 15.02
C ASN A 373 -2.80 2.81 15.85
N ALA A 374 -2.15 3.94 15.51
CA ALA A 374 -2.43 5.20 16.17
C ALA A 374 -3.89 5.66 15.98
N ALA A 375 -4.46 5.48 14.79
CA ALA A 375 -5.85 5.80 14.49
C ALA A 375 -6.84 4.91 15.28
N ARG A 376 -6.50 3.65 15.56
CA ARG A 376 -7.31 2.75 16.40
C ARG A 376 -7.46 3.29 17.82
N HIS A 377 -6.40 3.90 18.35
CA HIS A 377 -6.35 4.46 19.71
C HIS A 377 -6.61 5.98 19.76
N ALA A 378 -6.99 6.58 18.63
CA ALA A 378 -7.20 8.02 18.51
C ALA A 378 -8.54 8.48 19.12
N SER A 379 -8.53 9.68 19.71
CA SER A 379 -9.77 10.38 20.07
C SER A 379 -10.52 10.86 18.82
N PRO A 380 -11.85 10.70 18.73
CA PRO A 380 -12.65 11.25 17.63
C PRO A 380 -12.51 12.77 17.61
N SER A 381 -11.94 13.30 16.52
CA SER A 381 -11.63 14.72 16.35
C SER A 381 -12.86 15.61 16.61
N SER A 382 -12.72 16.58 17.51
CA SER A 382 -13.74 17.57 17.88
C SER A 382 -13.83 18.73 16.89
N VAL A 383 -13.85 18.44 15.58
CA VAL A 383 -14.01 19.47 14.55
C VAL A 383 -15.10 19.05 13.56
N GLY A 384 -16.30 19.59 13.78
CA GLY A 384 -17.30 19.73 12.72
C GLY A 384 -18.62 18.98 12.94
N THR A 385 -19.57 19.69 13.55
CA THR A 385 -21.03 19.45 13.48
C THR A 385 -21.56 18.25 14.25
N GLN A 386 -22.47 18.54 15.16
CA GLN A 386 -23.28 17.57 15.89
C GLN A 386 -24.07 16.68 14.93
N ASP A 387 -23.48 15.58 14.46
CA ASP A 387 -24.24 14.41 14.04
C ASP A 387 -23.42 13.13 14.27
N ARG A 388 -23.81 12.40 15.32
CA ARG A 388 -23.50 11.00 15.65
C ARG A 388 -22.01 10.65 15.93
N GLY A 389 -21.70 10.54 17.23
CA GLY A 389 -20.39 10.24 17.83
C GLY A 389 -19.80 8.83 17.60
N THR A 390 -19.73 8.36 16.36
CA THR A 390 -18.95 7.17 15.95
C THR A 390 -18.30 7.32 14.57
N GLY A 391 -18.62 8.38 13.82
CA GLY A 391 -18.18 8.55 12.43
C GLY A 391 -16.70 8.87 12.22
N ALA A 392 -16.11 9.74 13.05
CA ALA A 392 -14.75 10.24 12.82
C ALA A 392 -13.65 9.17 13.03
N ARG A 393 -13.79 8.31 14.05
CA ARG A 393 -12.87 7.18 14.30
C ARG A 393 -12.93 6.17 13.14
N ASN A 394 -14.12 5.88 12.66
CA ASN A 394 -14.33 5.01 11.50
C ASN A 394 -13.80 5.63 10.21
N GLU A 395 -13.86 6.95 10.07
CA GLU A 395 -13.40 7.63 8.86
C GLU A 395 -11.88 7.53 8.67
N ALA A 396 -11.08 7.72 9.72
CA ALA A 396 -9.63 7.53 9.64
C ALA A 396 -9.29 6.07 9.30
N LEU A 397 -9.93 5.11 9.97
CA LEU A 397 -9.73 3.67 9.74
C LEU A 397 -10.15 3.22 8.34
N VAL A 398 -11.10 3.91 7.69
CA VAL A 398 -11.51 3.63 6.31
C VAL A 398 -10.64 4.36 5.27
N ARG A 399 -10.17 5.57 5.58
CA ARG A 399 -9.32 6.36 4.66
C ARG A 399 -7.92 5.79 4.52
N ILE A 400 -7.34 5.34 5.63
CA ILE A 400 -5.96 4.83 5.69
C ILE A 400 -5.78 3.65 4.71
N PRO A 401 -6.56 2.56 4.72
CA PRO A 401 -6.45 1.47 3.74
C PRO A 401 -6.62 1.90 2.27
N ARG A 402 -7.52 2.86 1.99
CA ARG A 402 -7.72 3.41 0.63
C ARG A 402 -6.51 4.18 0.13
N VAL A 403 -5.80 4.86 1.03
CA VAL A 403 -4.55 5.55 0.70
C VAL A 403 -3.48 4.53 0.30
N VAL A 404 -3.37 3.37 0.95
CA VAL A 404 -2.42 2.31 0.53
C VAL A 404 -2.69 1.88 -0.90
N GLU A 405 -3.95 1.63 -1.22
CA GLU A 405 -4.35 1.21 -2.55
C GLU A 405 -4.08 2.30 -3.61
N ALA A 406 -4.26 3.57 -3.26
CA ALA A 406 -4.02 4.69 -4.16
C ALA A 406 -2.53 5.00 -4.38
N PHE A 407 -1.67 4.77 -3.39
CA PHE A 407 -0.25 5.11 -3.45
C PHE A 407 0.65 3.96 -3.92
N GLU A 408 0.09 2.80 -4.27
CA GLU A 408 0.83 1.60 -4.74
C GLU A 408 2.07 1.29 -3.86
N ILE A 409 1.88 1.38 -2.53
CA ILE A 409 2.97 1.20 -1.56
C ILE A 409 3.65 -0.16 -1.77
N PRO A 410 4.99 -0.24 -1.76
CA PRO A 410 5.70 -1.51 -1.89
C PRO A 410 5.21 -2.54 -0.87
N PHE A 411 4.88 -3.74 -1.36
CA PHE A 411 4.38 -4.80 -0.52
C PHE A 411 5.49 -5.35 0.38
N ASP A 412 5.27 -5.28 1.70
CA ASP A 412 6.12 -5.91 2.70
C ASP A 412 5.34 -7.09 3.34
N PRO A 413 5.81 -8.33 3.20
CA PRO A 413 5.11 -9.51 3.74
C PRO A 413 4.91 -9.51 5.26
N GLU A 414 5.86 -9.00 6.04
CA GLU A 414 5.80 -9.06 7.50
C GLU A 414 4.82 -8.00 8.03
N GLU A 415 5.00 -6.76 7.57
CA GLU A 415 4.13 -5.64 7.93
C GLU A 415 2.70 -5.84 7.39
N SER A 416 2.52 -6.45 6.21
CA SER A 416 1.17 -6.74 5.70
C SER A 416 0.42 -7.77 6.52
N ARG A 417 1.12 -8.74 7.14
CA ARG A 417 0.48 -9.69 8.08
C ARG A 417 0.02 -8.99 9.34
N ILE A 418 0.86 -8.12 9.91
CA ILE A 418 0.49 -7.30 11.08
C ILE A 418 -0.75 -6.46 10.76
N PHE A 419 -0.77 -5.84 9.59
CA PHE A 419 -1.89 -5.03 9.14
C PHE A 419 -3.18 -5.85 8.99
N MET A 420 -3.07 -7.00 8.33
CA MET A 420 -4.18 -7.92 8.10
C MET A 420 -4.85 -8.32 9.43
N TRP A 421 -4.08 -8.71 10.44
CA TRP A 421 -4.65 -9.03 11.75
C TRP A 421 -5.27 -7.80 12.44
N SER A 422 -4.70 -6.62 12.26
CA SER A 422 -5.27 -5.38 12.77
C SER A 422 -6.63 -5.03 12.14
N LEU A 423 -6.86 -5.38 10.87
CA LEU A 423 -8.18 -5.26 10.21
C LEU A 423 -9.20 -6.25 10.79
N PHE A 424 -8.76 -7.47 11.11
CA PHE A 424 -9.61 -8.49 11.71
C PHE A 424 -10.14 -8.06 13.08
N GLU A 425 -9.28 -7.45 13.91
CA GLU A 425 -9.65 -6.93 15.23
C GLU A 425 -10.67 -5.80 15.15
N GLU A 426 -10.58 -4.93 14.15
CA GLU A 426 -11.53 -3.84 13.89
C GLU A 426 -12.80 -4.30 13.13
N LYS A 427 -12.97 -5.61 12.92
CA LYS A 427 -14.12 -6.25 12.23
C LYS A 427 -14.24 -5.89 10.75
N ASP A 428 -13.18 -5.41 10.11
CA ASP A 428 -13.11 -5.27 8.65
C ASP A 428 -12.69 -6.60 8.01
N TYR A 429 -13.66 -7.51 7.90
CA TYR A 429 -13.44 -8.82 7.31
C TYR A 429 -13.19 -8.73 5.80
N THR A 430 -13.74 -7.71 5.13
CA THR A 430 -13.54 -7.50 3.69
C THR A 430 -12.09 -7.20 3.36
N GLY A 431 -11.50 -6.21 4.03
CA GLY A 431 -10.08 -5.87 3.88
C GLY A 431 -9.15 -7.00 4.33
N PHE A 432 -9.52 -7.71 5.41
CA PHE A 432 -8.79 -8.90 5.85
C PHE A 432 -8.66 -9.95 4.74
N TRP A 433 -9.77 -10.34 4.11
CA TRP A 433 -9.75 -11.37 3.07
C TRP A 433 -9.07 -10.91 1.78
N GLU A 434 -9.13 -9.62 1.46
CA GLU A 434 -8.39 -9.05 0.33
C GLU A 434 -6.88 -9.14 0.54
N LEU A 435 -6.36 -8.76 1.72
CA LEU A 435 -4.95 -8.92 2.04
C LEU A 435 -4.52 -10.38 2.15
N TRP A 436 -5.36 -11.22 2.75
CA TRP A 436 -5.12 -12.67 2.84
C TRP A 436 -4.94 -13.32 1.45
N ARG A 437 -5.68 -12.85 0.44
CA ARG A 437 -5.51 -13.29 -0.97
C ARG A 437 -4.32 -12.64 -1.67
N ARG A 438 -3.95 -11.40 -1.30
CA ARG A 438 -2.78 -10.71 -1.86
C ARG A 438 -1.44 -11.31 -1.39
N LEU A 439 -1.39 -12.01 -0.25
CA LEU A 439 -0.17 -12.63 0.27
C LEU A 439 0.50 -13.59 -0.75
N PRO A 440 -0.17 -14.67 -1.23
CA PRO A 440 0.45 -15.56 -2.23
C PRO A 440 0.74 -14.89 -3.57
N LEU A 441 -0.03 -13.86 -3.95
CA LEU A 441 0.15 -13.13 -5.21
C LEU A 441 1.45 -12.31 -5.24
N ASN A 442 1.99 -11.97 -4.07
CA ASN A 442 3.22 -11.18 -3.91
C ASN A 442 4.41 -12.05 -3.46
N ASP A 443 4.47 -13.31 -3.91
CA ASP A 443 5.53 -14.29 -3.60
C ASP A 443 5.77 -14.54 -2.10
N SER A 444 4.75 -14.29 -1.26
CA SER A 444 4.79 -14.56 0.17
C SER A 444 3.82 -15.70 0.50
N PRO A 445 4.29 -16.96 0.58
CA PRO A 445 3.43 -18.08 0.94
C PRO A 445 2.87 -17.91 2.35
N ARG A 446 1.68 -18.48 2.57
CA ARG A 446 1.03 -18.46 3.88
C ARG A 446 1.75 -19.43 4.81
N THR A 447 1.97 -19.01 6.04
CA THR A 447 2.72 -19.80 7.02
C THR A 447 1.80 -20.61 7.93
N THR A 448 2.35 -21.63 8.60
CA THR A 448 1.64 -22.42 9.62
C THR A 448 1.04 -21.52 10.71
N THR A 449 1.79 -20.50 11.14
CA THR A 449 1.34 -19.54 12.16
C THR A 449 0.18 -18.67 11.67
N ASP A 450 0.10 -18.40 10.36
CA ASP A 450 -1.01 -17.63 9.79
C ASP A 450 -2.33 -18.43 9.85
N TYR A 451 -2.28 -19.73 9.53
CA TYR A 451 -3.44 -20.62 9.62
C TYR A 451 -3.85 -20.92 11.07
N GLU A 452 -2.89 -21.10 11.97
CA GLU A 452 -3.16 -21.27 13.40
C GLU A 452 -3.92 -20.06 13.96
N GLN A 453 -3.41 -18.85 13.72
CA GLN A 453 -4.07 -17.62 14.12
C GLN A 453 -5.44 -17.46 13.45
N LEU A 454 -5.59 -17.82 12.17
CA LEU A 454 -6.86 -17.75 11.46
C LEU A 454 -7.94 -18.56 12.18
N PHE A 455 -7.68 -19.83 12.50
CA PHE A 455 -8.66 -20.68 13.16
C PHE A 455 -8.86 -20.30 14.63
N GLN A 456 -7.80 -19.92 15.34
CA GLN A 456 -7.89 -19.46 16.72
C GLN A 456 -8.84 -18.25 16.83
N ARG A 457 -8.62 -17.22 16.01
CA ARG A 457 -9.43 -15.99 16.07
C ARG A 457 -10.89 -16.22 15.64
N HIS A 458 -11.15 -17.12 14.69
CA HIS A 458 -12.52 -17.49 14.33
C HIS A 458 -13.22 -18.32 15.42
N ALA A 459 -12.47 -19.16 16.16
CA ALA A 459 -12.99 -19.86 17.33
C ALA A 459 -13.33 -18.88 18.47
N GLU A 460 -12.46 -17.89 18.73
CA GLU A 460 -12.67 -16.84 19.73
C GLU A 460 -13.88 -15.93 19.43
N LEU A 461 -14.15 -15.65 18.14
CA LEU A 461 -15.31 -14.85 17.73
C LEU A 461 -16.67 -15.53 18.02
N GLY A 462 -16.71 -16.86 18.13
CA GLY A 462 -17.94 -17.61 18.43
C GLY A 462 -18.99 -17.64 17.31
N ASP A 463 -18.70 -17.12 16.11
CA ASP A 463 -19.63 -17.13 14.97
C ASP A 463 -19.54 -18.44 14.18
N GLY A 464 -20.42 -19.39 14.50
CA GLY A 464 -20.42 -20.73 13.93
C GLY A 464 -20.62 -20.79 12.40
N ARG A 465 -21.29 -19.82 11.77
CA ARG A 465 -21.44 -19.81 10.29
C ARG A 465 -20.13 -19.45 9.61
N ARG A 466 -19.47 -18.39 10.07
CA ARG A 466 -18.17 -17.96 9.52
C ARG A 466 -17.07 -18.95 9.83
N ALA A 467 -17.05 -19.52 11.04
CA ALA A 467 -16.11 -20.57 11.40
C ALA A 467 -16.26 -21.79 10.47
N LYS A 468 -17.50 -22.17 10.12
CA LYS A 468 -17.78 -23.24 9.16
C LYS A 468 -17.28 -22.92 7.74
N GLU A 469 -17.59 -21.75 7.21
CA GLU A 469 -17.13 -21.31 5.89
C GLU A 469 -15.60 -21.22 5.82
N CYS A 470 -14.97 -20.71 6.89
CA CYS A 470 -13.53 -20.60 7.01
C CYS A 470 -12.86 -21.99 6.99
N VAL A 471 -13.33 -22.95 7.82
CA VAL A 471 -12.80 -24.32 7.83
C VAL A 471 -13.02 -25.03 6.50
N ALA A 472 -14.21 -24.91 5.90
CA ALA A 472 -14.53 -25.56 4.63
C ALA A 472 -13.67 -25.04 3.47
N THR A 473 -13.35 -23.74 3.47
CA THR A 473 -12.59 -23.10 2.39
C THR A 473 -11.08 -23.29 2.58
N TRP A 474 -10.56 -23.04 3.79
CA TRP A 474 -9.13 -22.88 4.00
C TRP A 474 -8.40 -24.16 4.41
N LEU A 475 -9.10 -25.15 4.98
CA LEU A 475 -8.48 -26.43 5.35
C LEU A 475 -8.02 -27.26 4.14
N PRO A 476 -8.77 -27.33 3.02
CA PRO A 476 -8.26 -27.91 1.77
C PRO A 476 -7.09 -27.09 1.20
N MET A 477 -7.20 -25.76 1.21
CA MET A 477 -6.18 -24.88 0.64
C MET A 477 -4.82 -24.99 1.33
N MET A 478 -4.77 -25.30 2.64
CA MET A 478 -3.51 -25.57 3.34
C MET A 478 -2.65 -26.66 2.67
N LYS A 479 -3.29 -27.65 2.05
CA LYS A 479 -2.62 -28.77 1.34
C LYS A 479 -2.14 -28.37 -0.05
N GLU A 480 -2.74 -27.34 -0.62
CA GLU A 480 -2.45 -26.80 -1.95
C GLU A 480 -1.41 -25.66 -1.92
N GLU A 481 -1.06 -25.14 -0.74
CA GLU A 481 -0.01 -24.13 -0.58
C GLU A 481 1.38 -24.67 -0.99
N ASN A 482 2.27 -23.78 -1.42
CA ASN A 482 3.64 -24.11 -1.79
C ASN A 482 4.65 -23.32 -0.93
N PRO A 483 5.32 -23.94 0.06
CA PRO A 483 5.25 -25.36 0.44
C PRO A 483 3.95 -25.72 1.19
N PRO A 484 3.51 -26.98 1.15
CA PRO A 484 2.29 -27.41 1.84
C PRO A 484 2.44 -27.25 3.34
N VAL A 485 1.42 -26.67 3.98
CA VAL A 485 1.43 -26.41 5.42
C VAL A 485 1.14 -27.72 6.16
N PRO A 486 2.04 -28.20 7.04
CA PRO A 486 1.81 -29.44 7.77
C PRO A 486 0.63 -29.28 8.74
N GLU A 487 -0.18 -30.33 8.84
CA GLU A 487 -1.27 -30.41 9.82
C GLU A 487 -0.68 -30.50 11.24
N HIS A 488 -0.43 -29.34 11.87
CA HIS A 488 0.03 -29.28 13.25
C HIS A 488 -1.12 -29.52 14.22
N TRP A 489 -0.84 -30.15 15.36
CA TRP A 489 -1.86 -30.50 16.36
C TRP A 489 -2.62 -29.25 16.87
N ALA A 490 -1.94 -28.10 17.00
CA ALA A 490 -2.53 -26.84 17.42
C ALA A 490 -3.61 -26.34 16.43
N ILE A 491 -3.32 -26.43 15.13
CA ILE A 491 -4.30 -26.09 14.08
C ILE A 491 -5.53 -26.98 14.19
N MET A 492 -5.31 -28.29 14.35
CA MET A 492 -6.42 -29.25 14.47
C MET A 492 -7.26 -29.02 15.72
N GLN A 493 -6.65 -28.59 16.84
CA GLN A 493 -7.38 -28.22 18.05
C GLN A 493 -8.29 -27.01 17.81
N HIS A 494 -7.80 -25.97 17.14
CA HIS A 494 -8.62 -24.80 16.82
C HIS A 494 -9.71 -25.11 15.77
N VAL A 495 -9.43 -25.98 14.81
CA VAL A 495 -10.44 -26.48 13.86
C VAL A 495 -11.51 -27.27 14.59
N GLN A 496 -11.15 -28.09 15.58
CA GLN A 496 -12.11 -28.79 16.44
C GLN A 496 -12.94 -27.81 17.27
N ALA A 497 -12.34 -26.75 17.82
CA ALA A 497 -13.07 -25.69 18.53
C ALA A 497 -14.08 -24.97 17.61
N CYS A 498 -13.68 -24.65 16.38
CA CYS A 498 -14.59 -24.11 15.35
C CYS A 498 -15.73 -25.08 15.02
N ASN A 499 -15.46 -26.38 14.93
CA ASN A 499 -16.49 -27.40 14.71
C ASN A 499 -17.37 -27.65 15.94
N ALA A 500 -16.91 -27.42 17.17
CA ALA A 500 -17.74 -27.52 18.36
C ALA A 500 -18.79 -26.39 18.41
N LEU A 501 -18.47 -25.19 17.91
CA LEU A 501 -19.42 -24.09 17.77
C LEU A 501 -20.58 -24.42 16.80
N ARG A 502 -20.31 -25.25 15.79
CA ARG A 502 -21.33 -25.79 14.86
C ARG A 502 -22.37 -26.63 15.60
N ASP A 503 -21.92 -27.50 16.51
CA ASP A 503 -22.81 -28.43 17.20
C ASP A 503 -23.72 -27.66 18.19
N VAL A 504 -23.20 -26.62 18.85
CA VAL A 504 -23.99 -25.75 19.74
C VAL A 504 -25.03 -24.91 18.99
N GLN A 505 -24.67 -24.30 17.85
CA GLN A 505 -25.65 -23.53 17.05
C GLN A 505 -26.68 -24.44 16.36
N GLY A 506 -26.28 -25.65 15.95
CA GLY A 506 -27.17 -26.67 15.41
C GLY A 506 -28.22 -27.10 16.43
N ASP A 507 -27.82 -27.36 17.67
CA ASP A 507 -28.72 -27.73 18.77
C ASP A 507 -29.65 -26.57 19.20
N GLN A 508 -29.16 -25.32 19.18
CA GLN A 508 -29.99 -24.14 19.44
C GLN A 508 -31.03 -23.90 18.33
N MET A 509 -30.65 -24.06 17.06
CA MET A 509 -31.60 -23.95 15.95
C MET A 509 -32.60 -25.10 15.92
N ALA A 510 -32.16 -26.34 16.19
CA ALA A 510 -33.04 -27.50 16.28
C ALA A 510 -34.01 -27.41 17.47
N SER A 511 -33.58 -26.85 18.60
CA SER A 511 -34.46 -26.60 19.75
C SER A 511 -35.42 -25.44 19.51
N LEU A 512 -35.01 -24.37 18.83
CA LEU A 512 -35.92 -23.30 18.40
C LEU A 512 -36.94 -23.79 17.35
N GLN A 513 -36.52 -24.61 16.40
CA GLN A 513 -37.42 -25.24 15.42
C GLN A 513 -38.41 -26.18 16.10
N ARG A 514 -37.99 -26.99 17.08
CA ARG A 514 -38.91 -27.80 17.89
C ARG A 514 -39.94 -26.95 18.64
N ARG A 515 -39.52 -25.84 19.25
CA ARG A 515 -40.44 -24.93 19.96
C ARG A 515 -41.44 -24.26 19.01
N LEU A 516 -41.00 -23.88 17.81
CA LEU A 516 -41.88 -23.34 16.77
C LEU A 516 -42.86 -24.39 16.23
N THR A 517 -42.42 -25.64 16.04
CA THR A 517 -43.31 -26.73 15.62
C THR A 517 -44.26 -27.19 16.72
N ASP A 518 -43.86 -27.08 17.99
CA ASP A 518 -44.72 -27.39 19.14
C ASP A 518 -45.75 -26.27 19.39
N GLU A 519 -45.45 -25.00 19.07
CA GLU A 519 -46.41 -23.89 19.12
C GLU A 519 -47.39 -23.85 17.93
N GLU A 520 -47.03 -24.42 16.77
CA GLU A 520 -47.95 -24.56 15.62
C GLU A 520 -48.84 -25.82 15.68
N LEU A 521 -48.66 -26.68 16.69
CA LEU A 521 -49.47 -27.86 16.95
C LEU A 521 -50.38 -27.67 18.18
N ASP A 522 -51.21 -26.62 18.16
CA ASP A 522 -52.50 -26.60 18.86
C ASP A 522 -53.63 -26.96 17.87
N PRO A 523 -53.93 -28.25 17.63
CA PRO A 523 -55.20 -28.64 17.04
C PRO A 523 -56.26 -28.64 18.14
N TRP A 524 -56.88 -27.48 18.35
CA TRP A 524 -58.05 -27.24 19.21
C TRP A 524 -57.83 -27.27 20.72
N LEU A 525 -57.56 -26.10 21.31
CA LEU A 525 -58.05 -25.68 22.64
C LEU A 525 -58.21 -24.16 22.72
#